data_AF-G7WIH6-F1
#
_entry.id   AF-G7WIH6-F1
#
_cell.length_a   1.000
_cell.length_b   1.000
_cell.length_c   1.000
_cell.angle_alpha   90.00
_cell.angle_beta   90.00
_cell.angle_gamma   90.00
#
_symmetry.space_group_name_H-M   'P 1'
#
loop_
_entity.id
_entity.type
_entity.pdbx_description
1 polymer ?
#
loop_
_entity_poly.entity_id
_entity_poly.type
_entity_poly.pdbx_seq_one_letter_code
_entity_poly.pdbx_strand_id
1 'polypeptide(L)' 'MDKDLMSQLSDVERKLADLKARWPYHSVQPKMVAEREELEEERERLRILLKLKKP' A
#
# COMPACT_ATOMS: atom_id res chain seq x y z
N MET A 1 10.10 12.73 -10.90
CA MET A 1 9.36 13.16 -9.69
C MET A 1 7.95 12.58 -9.63
N ASP A 2 6.96 12.98 -10.44
CA ASP A 2 5.62 12.36 -10.35
C ASP A 2 5.60 10.90 -10.79
N LYS A 3 6.41 10.56 -11.80
CA LYS A 3 6.62 9.18 -12.24
C LYS A 3 7.18 8.29 -11.14
N ASP A 4 7.99 8.84 -10.24
CA ASP A 4 8.59 8.09 -9.13
C ASP A 4 7.55 7.82 -8.04
N LEU A 5 6.71 8.80 -7.70
CA LEU A 5 5.59 8.63 -6.78
C LEU A 5 4.55 7.64 -7.31
N MET A 6 4.25 7.68 -8.61
CA MET A 6 3.36 6.69 -9.24
C MET A 6 3.96 5.28 -9.22
N SER A 7 5.27 5.14 -9.44
CA SER A 7 5.97 3.85 -9.33
C SER A 7 5.92 3.31 -7.91
N GLN A 8 6.21 4.16 -6.91
CA GLN A 8 6.11 3.80 -5.49
C GLN A 8 4.69 3.38 -5.10
N LEU A 9 3.68 4.12 -5.57
CA LEU A 9 2.28 3.79 -5.32
C LEU A 9 1.92 2.42 -5.92
N SER A 10 2.34 2.17 -7.17
CA SER A 10 2.12 0.89 -7.83
C SER A 10 2.80 -0.27 -7.10
N ASP A 11 4.01 -0.06 -6.59
CA ASP A 11 4.73 -1.06 -5.79
C ASP A 11 4.01 -1.40 -4.48
N VAL A 12 3.50 -0.39 -3.78
CA VAL A 12 2.71 -0.57 -2.54
C VAL A 12 1.39 -1.29 -2.85
N GLU A 13 0.70 -0.92 -3.92
CA GLU A 13 -0.54 -1.57 -4.34
C GLU A 13 -0.33 -3.04 -4.73
N ARG A 14 0.80 -3.36 -5.40
CA ARG A 14 1.20 -4.74 -5.68
C ARG A 14 1.44 -5.54 -4.41
N LYS A 15 2.22 -5.01 -3.46
CA LYS A 15 2.46 -5.67 -2.17
C LYS A 15 1.17 -5.93 -1.39
N LEU A 16 0.23 -4.98 -1.42
CA LEU A 16 -1.09 -5.16 -0.81
C LEU A 16 -1.89 -6.27 -1.49
N ALA A 17 -1.86 -6.36 -2.83
CA ALA A 17 -2.52 -7.43 -3.56
C ALA A 17 -1.93 -8.80 -3.21
N ASP A 18 -0.60 -8.91 -3.16
CA ASP A 18 0.11 -10.14 -2.80
C ASP A 18 -0.16 -10.56 -1.35
N LEU A 19 -0.23 -9.60 -0.42
CA LEU A 19 -0.56 -9.84 0.98
C LEU A 19 -2.01 -10.33 1.13
N LYS A 20 -2.96 -9.71 0.41
CA LYS A 20 -4.37 -10.09 0.40
C LYS A 20 -4.59 -11.46 -0.24
N ALA A 21 -3.83 -11.81 -1.28
CA ALA A 21 -3.90 -13.12 -1.92
C ALA A 21 -3.46 -14.25 -0.98
N ARG A 22 -2.53 -13.98 -0.06
CA ARG A 22 -2.05 -14.94 0.96
C ARG A 22 -2.82 -14.85 2.28
N TRP A 23 -3.90 -14.07 2.34
CA TRP A 23 -4.61 -13.79 3.59
C TRP A 23 -5.31 -15.05 4.13
N PRO A 24 -5.00 -15.50 5.37
CA PRO A 24 -5.64 -16.68 5.92
C PRO A 24 -7.14 -16.45 6.16
N TYR A 25 -7.97 -17.46 5.85
CA TYR A 25 -9.43 -17.37 6.01
C TYR A 25 -9.89 -17.39 7.49
N HIS A 26 -9.17 -18.10 8.36
CA HIS A 26 -9.59 -18.30 9.76
C HIS A 26 -8.71 -17.60 10.80
N SER A 27 -7.39 -17.54 10.60
CA SER A 27 -6.46 -16.99 11.59
C SER A 27 -5.38 -16.16 10.90
N VAL A 28 -5.58 -14.85 10.90
CA VAL A 28 -4.62 -13.90 10.38
C VAL A 28 -3.54 -13.69 11.44
N GLN A 29 -2.28 -13.83 11.05
CA GLN A 29 -1.18 -13.56 11.97
C GLN A 29 -1.11 -12.05 12.25
N PRO A 30 -0.90 -11.61 13.50
CA PRO A 30 -0.79 -10.18 13.84
C PRO A 30 0.20 -9.42 12.97
N LYS A 31 1.32 -10.06 12.60
CA LYS A 31 2.32 -9.49 11.69
C LYS A 31 1.75 -9.15 10.29
N MET A 32 0.81 -9.94 9.78
CA MET A 32 0.16 -9.67 8.48
C MET A 32 -0.84 -8.52 8.58
N VAL A 33 -1.46 -8.34 9.75
CA VAL A 33 -2.32 -7.18 10.03
C VAL A 33 -1.47 -5.92 10.05
N ALA A 34 -0.38 -5.92 10.82
CA ALA A 34 0.56 -4.81 10.89
C ALA A 34 1.15 -4.47 9.51
N GLU A 35 1.61 -5.48 8.76
CA GLU A 35 2.12 -5.29 7.39
C GLU A 35 1.06 -4.65 6.47
N ARG A 36 -0.21 -5.07 6.58
CA ARG A 36 -1.29 -4.48 5.79
C ARG A 36 -1.54 -3.03 6.19
N GLU A 37 -1.60 -2.73 7.48
CA GLU A 37 -1.84 -1.38 7.99
C GLU A 37 -0.73 -0.42 7.56
N GLU A 38 0.53 -0.82 7.67
CA GLU A 38 1.69 -0.04 7.21
C GLU A 38 1.61 0.24 5.70
N LEU A 39 1.31 -0.77 4.89
CA LEU A 39 1.17 -0.62 3.44
C LEU A 39 -0.05 0.25 3.06
N GLU A 40 -1.15 0.16 3.80
CA GLU A 40 -2.35 0.98 3.57
C GLU A 40 -2.12 2.45 3.93
N GLU A 41 -1.41 2.71 5.04
CA GLU A 41 -1.00 4.07 5.43
C GLU A 41 -0.05 4.68 4.40
N GLU A 42 0.95 3.93 3.95
CA GLU A 42 1.90 4.41 2.94
C GLU A 42 1.23 4.69 1.59
N ARG A 43 0.31 3.83 1.16
CA ARG A 43 -0.50 4.07 -0.03
C ARG A 43 -1.27 5.38 0.07
N GLU A 44 -1.85 5.68 1.23
CA GLU A 44 -2.60 6.93 1.43
C GLU A 44 -1.67 8.14 1.44
N ARG A 45 -0.50 8.06 2.10
CA ARG A 45 0.53 9.12 2.03
C ARG A 45 0.89 9.45 0.59
N LEU A 46 1.19 8.43 -0.22
CA LEU A 46 1.56 8.59 -1.63
C LEU A 46 0.41 9.21 -2.45
N ARG A 47 -0.85 8.81 -2.19
CA ARG A 47 -2.02 9.40 -2.85
C ARG A 47 -2.23 10.87 -2.50
N ILE A 48 -2.04 11.24 -1.23
CA ILE A 48 -2.10 12.65 -0.80
C ILE A 48 -1.01 13.46 -1.50
N LEU A 49 0.23 12.98 -1.51
CA LEU A 49 1.33 13.65 -2.19
C LEU A 49 1.06 13.84 -3.69
N LEU A 50 0.50 12.83 -4.37
CA LEU A 50 0.10 12.95 -5.76
C LEU A 50 -1.04 13.95 -5.96
N LYS A 51 -2.03 14.00 -5.07
CA LYS A 51 -3.13 14.99 -5.13
C LYS A 51 -2.61 16.42 -4.95
N LEU A 52 -1.70 16.64 -3.99
CA LEU A 52 -1.10 17.95 -3.71
C LEU A 52 -0.19 18.44 -4.83
N LYS A 53 0.29 17.54 -5.70
CA LYS A 53 1.12 17.87 -6.86
C LYS A 53 0.34 18.12 -8.15
N LYS A 54 -0.97 17.81 -8.18
CA LYS A 54 -1.81 18.17 -9.32
C LYS A 54 -2.09 19.69 -9.27
N PRO A 55 -1.75 20.44 -10.32
CA PRO A 55 -1.99 21.89 -10.38
C PRO A 55 -3.48 22.23 -10.45
#